data_AF-A0A222AJ92-F1
#
_entry.id   AF-A0A222AJ92-F1
#
_cell.length_a   1.000
_cell.length_b   1.000
_cell.length_c   1.000
_cell.angle_alpha   90.00
_cell.angle_beta   90.00
_cell.angle_gamma   90.00
#
_symmetry.space_group_name_H-M   'P 1'
#
loop_
_entity.id
_entity.type
_entity.pdbx_description
1 polymer ?
#
loop_
_entity_poly.entity_id
_entity_poly.type
_entity_poly.pdbx_seq_one_letter_code
_entity_poly.pdbx_strand_id
1 'polypeptide(L)'
;AAAAAEERRRFPLEQRLKQFIVGQQAAVETVAAAVRRKENGWADDEHPLVFLFLGSSGIGKTELAKQLARYMHRDDPAAFIRLDMSEYQEKHEVAKLIGAPPGYVGHEEGGQLTRALARRADAVVLFDEVDKAHPDVLTVLLQLFDEGRLTDGKGKLIECKNAIFVMTSNLAADEIAQYGLQLRREAEARAAQRVRMAPTVTVEQR
;
A
#
# COMPACT_ATOMS: atom_id res chain seq x y z
N ALA A 1 1.11 15.58 18.65
CA ALA A 1 1.09 15.95 17.22
C ALA A 1 2.37 16.67 16.80
N ALA A 2 2.68 17.88 17.31
CA ALA A 2 3.84 18.67 16.89
C ALA A 2 5.20 17.96 17.02
N ALA A 3 5.48 17.30 18.15
CA ALA A 3 6.73 16.55 18.35
C ALA A 3 6.91 15.37 17.37
N ALA A 4 5.81 14.71 16.95
CA ALA A 4 5.86 13.62 15.98
C ALA A 4 6.09 14.15 14.55
N ALA A 5 5.48 15.28 14.20
CA ALA A 5 5.73 15.96 12.92
C ALA A 5 7.19 16.46 12.82
N GLU A 6 7.74 16.99 13.92
CA GLU A 6 9.12 17.46 13.96
C GLU A 6 10.14 16.30 13.89
N GLU A 7 9.85 15.16 14.51
CA GLU A 7 10.66 13.94 14.38
C GLU A 7 10.66 13.40 12.93
N ARG A 8 9.51 13.40 12.27
CA ARG A 8 9.37 13.02 10.85
C ARG A 8 10.10 13.95 9.90
N ARG A 9 10.11 15.25 10.22
CA ARG A 9 10.87 16.25 9.45
C ARG A 9 12.38 16.03 9.56
N ARG A 10 12.87 15.51 10.70
CA ARG A 10 14.30 15.17 10.90
C ARG A 10 14.71 13.86 10.23
N PHE A 11 13.80 12.90 10.08
CA PHE A 11 14.07 11.59 9.48
C PHE A 11 13.07 11.27 8.35
N PRO A 12 13.42 11.57 7.08
CA PRO A 12 12.54 11.37 5.94
C PRO A 12 12.00 9.95 5.85
N LEU A 13 10.71 9.81 5.51
CA LEU A 13 10.02 8.54 5.33
C LEU A 13 10.81 7.55 4.44
N GLU A 14 11.41 8.01 3.34
CA GLU A 14 12.21 7.16 2.46
C GLU A 14 13.37 6.47 3.19
N GLN A 15 14.05 7.19 4.08
CA GLN A 15 15.20 6.63 4.79
C GLN A 15 14.75 5.51 5.75
N ARG A 16 13.61 5.70 6.43
CA ARG A 16 13.03 4.67 7.28
C ARG A 16 12.55 3.46 6.47
N LEU A 17 11.86 3.69 5.35
CA LEU A 17 11.40 2.60 4.49
C LEU A 17 12.57 1.80 3.91
N LYS A 18 13.66 2.45 3.49
CA LYS A 18 14.87 1.80 2.95
C LYS A 18 15.59 0.88 3.93
N GLN A 19 15.38 1.03 5.24
CA GLN A 19 15.95 0.12 6.24
C GLN A 19 15.32 -1.27 6.18
N PHE A 20 14.08 -1.36 5.69
CA PHE A 20 13.30 -2.60 5.66
C PHE A 20 13.03 -3.07 4.23
N ILE A 21 12.95 -2.15 3.27
CA ILE A 21 12.66 -2.43 1.87
C ILE A 21 13.95 -2.35 1.06
N VAL A 22 14.41 -3.51 0.60
CA VAL A 22 15.58 -3.62 -0.28
C VAL A 22 15.12 -3.49 -1.73
N GLY A 23 15.69 -2.53 -2.46
CA GLY A 23 15.27 -2.20 -3.81
C GLY A 23 14.00 -1.34 -3.85
N GLN A 24 13.23 -1.44 -4.93
CA GLN A 24 11.96 -0.71 -5.13
C GLN A 24 12.04 0.82 -4.93
N GLN A 25 13.19 1.42 -5.30
CA GLN A 25 13.50 2.82 -5.02
C GLN A 25 12.39 3.78 -5.49
N ALA A 26 11.89 3.58 -6.71
CA ALA A 26 10.83 4.41 -7.28
C ALA A 26 9.50 4.29 -6.52
N ALA A 27 9.13 3.09 -6.05
CA ALA A 27 7.92 2.89 -5.26
C ALA A 27 8.03 3.57 -3.89
N VAL A 28 9.18 3.42 -3.22
CA VAL A 28 9.45 4.07 -1.94
C VAL A 28 9.39 5.59 -2.06
N GLU A 29 10.02 6.18 -3.09
CA GLU A 29 9.98 7.63 -3.34
C GLU A 29 8.56 8.12 -3.63
N THR A 30 7.80 7.38 -4.43
CA THR A 30 6.41 7.74 -4.78
C THR A 30 5.52 7.76 -3.55
N VAL A 31 5.55 6.71 -2.74
CA VAL A 31 4.79 6.62 -1.49
C VAL A 31 5.20 7.75 -0.54
N ALA A 32 6.50 7.96 -0.37
CA ALA A 32 6.99 8.96 0.56
C ALA A 32 6.64 10.40 0.13
N ALA A 33 6.68 10.69 -1.17
CA ALA A 33 6.25 11.97 -1.71
C ALA A 33 4.75 12.22 -1.48
N ALA A 34 3.89 11.22 -1.73
CA ALA A 34 2.45 11.34 -1.52
C ALA A 34 2.10 11.55 -0.04
N VAL A 35 2.71 10.78 0.86
CA VAL A 35 2.52 10.92 2.31
C VAL A 35 2.96 12.30 2.79
N ARG A 36 4.14 12.78 2.35
CA ARG A 36 4.59 14.14 2.70
C ARG A 36 3.65 15.23 2.23
N ARG A 37 3.09 15.11 1.01
CA ARG A 37 2.12 16.10 0.53
C ARG A 37 0.90 16.14 1.46
N LYS A 38 0.40 14.98 1.87
CA LYS A 38 -0.71 14.90 2.84
C LYS A 38 -0.35 15.47 4.20
N GLU A 39 0.83 15.15 4.76
CA GLU A 39 1.28 15.71 6.04
C GLU A 39 1.46 17.24 6.02
N ASN A 40 1.74 17.83 4.86
CA ASN A 40 1.88 19.27 4.68
C ASN A 40 0.55 19.97 4.28
N GLY A 41 -0.56 19.24 4.13
CA GLY A 41 -1.83 19.80 3.64
C GLY A 41 -1.74 20.27 2.17
N TRP A 42 -0.89 19.63 1.37
CA TRP A 42 -0.73 19.89 -0.07
C TRP A 42 -1.42 18.82 -0.93
N ALA A 43 -2.13 17.90 -0.29
CA ALA A 43 -2.96 16.91 -0.94
C ALA A 43 -4.44 17.32 -0.80
N ASP A 44 -5.29 16.63 -1.54
CA ASP A 44 -6.73 16.74 -1.36
C ASP A 44 -7.13 16.17 0.02
N ASP A 45 -7.76 17.01 0.84
CA ASP A 45 -8.22 16.63 2.18
C ASP A 45 -9.61 15.95 2.16
N GLU A 46 -10.30 15.99 1.01
CA GLU A 46 -11.61 15.35 0.84
C GLU A 46 -11.49 13.85 0.54
N HIS A 47 -10.35 13.40 0.02
CA HIS A 47 -10.13 12.02 -0.40
C HIS A 47 -8.96 11.35 0.35
N PRO A 48 -9.07 10.06 0.67
CA PRO A 48 -7.98 9.32 1.28
C PRO A 48 -6.82 9.09 0.30
N LEU A 49 -5.62 8.83 0.83
CA LEU A 49 -4.52 8.38 -0.03
C LEU A 49 -4.78 6.93 -0.39
N VAL A 50 -4.73 6.62 -1.69
CA VAL A 50 -4.93 5.27 -2.21
C VAL A 50 -3.73 4.86 -3.04
N PHE A 51 -3.19 3.68 -2.77
CA PHE A 51 -2.09 3.08 -3.52
C PHE A 51 -2.49 1.72 -4.08
N LEU A 52 -2.06 1.41 -5.30
CA LEU A 52 -2.12 0.07 -5.87
C LEU A 52 -0.69 -0.44 -6.11
N PHE A 53 -0.30 -1.48 -5.39
CA PHE A 53 1.00 -2.12 -5.53
C PHE A 53 0.88 -3.38 -6.38
N LEU A 54 1.57 -3.35 -7.53
CA LEU A 54 1.62 -4.45 -8.49
C LEU A 54 3.00 -5.14 -8.46
N GLY A 55 3.02 -6.44 -8.73
CA GLY A 55 4.25 -7.22 -8.85
C GLY A 55 4.11 -8.65 -8.30
N SER A 56 5.15 -9.45 -8.39
CA SER A 56 5.14 -10.83 -7.91
C SER A 56 5.05 -10.93 -6.37
N SER A 57 4.73 -12.13 -5.86
CA SER A 57 4.78 -12.40 -4.43
C SER A 57 6.21 -12.27 -3.89
N GLY A 58 6.33 -11.88 -2.61
CA GLY A 58 7.62 -11.81 -1.91
C GLY A 58 8.49 -10.57 -2.20
N ILE A 59 8.07 -9.65 -3.09
CA ILE A 59 8.87 -8.44 -3.42
C ILE A 59 8.75 -7.30 -2.40
N GLY A 60 7.91 -7.44 -1.37
CA GLY A 60 7.79 -6.46 -0.28
C GLY A 60 6.57 -5.52 -0.35
N LYS A 61 5.54 -5.80 -1.15
CA LYS A 61 4.30 -4.98 -1.23
C LYS A 61 3.61 -4.81 0.12
N THR A 62 3.32 -5.94 0.78
CA THR A 62 2.72 -5.97 2.13
C THR A 62 3.64 -5.35 3.17
N GLU A 63 4.96 -5.56 3.04
CA GLU A 63 5.95 -5.02 3.98
C GLU A 63 6.02 -3.49 3.90
N LEU A 64 5.97 -2.92 2.68
CA LEU A 64 5.93 -1.48 2.48
C LEU A 64 4.70 -0.85 3.17
N ALA A 65 3.52 -1.49 3.07
CA ALA A 65 2.32 -1.04 3.76
C ALA A 65 2.45 -1.08 5.30
N LYS A 66 3.03 -2.16 5.84
CA LYS A 66 3.30 -2.30 7.29
C LYS A 66 4.27 -1.23 7.78
N GLN A 67 5.35 -0.98 7.05
CA GLN A 67 6.35 0.02 7.43
C GLN A 67 5.79 1.45 7.32
N LEU A 68 4.88 1.69 6.37
CA LEU A 68 4.12 2.93 6.31
C LEU A 68 3.24 3.13 7.54
N ALA A 69 2.51 2.09 7.98
CA ALA A 69 1.72 2.15 9.20
C ALA A 69 2.57 2.47 10.44
N ARG A 70 3.73 1.79 10.55
CA ARG A 70 4.70 2.04 11.63
C ARG A 70 5.25 3.45 11.64
N TYR A 71 5.52 4.01 10.46
CA TYR A 71 5.94 5.41 10.37
C TYR A 71 4.84 6.38 10.82
N MET A 72 3.61 6.15 10.37
CA MET A 72 2.46 7.01 10.64
C MET A 72 1.99 6.93 12.10
N HIS A 73 2.13 5.78 12.75
CA HIS A 73 1.46 5.50 14.02
C HIS A 73 2.32 4.78 15.06
N ARG A 74 3.63 4.65 14.79
CA ARG A 74 4.58 3.90 15.64
C ARG A 74 4.12 2.44 15.80
N ASP A 75 4.11 1.92 17.03
CA ASP A 75 3.79 0.53 17.32
C ASP A 75 2.30 0.32 17.68
N ASP A 76 1.40 1.22 17.30
CA ASP A 76 -0.04 1.02 17.54
C ASP A 76 -0.57 -0.17 16.70
N PRO A 77 -1.02 -1.27 17.34
CA PRO A 77 -1.53 -2.43 16.62
C PRO A 77 -2.83 -2.15 15.86
N ALA A 78 -3.61 -1.14 16.27
CA ALA A 78 -4.84 -0.76 15.58
C ALA A 78 -4.59 0.09 14.32
N ALA A 79 -3.35 0.54 14.11
CA ALA A 79 -2.99 1.41 13.00
C ALA A 79 -2.74 0.69 11.67
N PHE A 80 -2.59 -0.63 11.70
CA PHE A 80 -2.45 -1.45 10.50
C PHE A 80 -3.59 -2.46 10.43
N ILE A 81 -4.50 -2.25 9.48
CA ILE A 81 -5.63 -3.14 9.22
C ILE A 81 -5.30 -3.93 7.97
N ARG A 82 -5.29 -5.27 8.05
CA ARG A 82 -5.08 -6.14 6.88
C ARG A 82 -6.31 -6.97 6.64
N LEU A 83 -6.74 -7.00 5.39
CA LEU A 83 -7.85 -7.80 4.90
C LEU A 83 -7.36 -8.62 3.71
N ASP A 84 -7.46 -9.94 3.80
CA ASP A 84 -7.16 -10.84 2.70
C ASP A 84 -8.39 -10.90 1.77
N MET A 85 -8.24 -10.40 0.55
CA MET A 85 -9.33 -10.32 -0.42
C MET A 85 -9.72 -11.69 -0.98
N SER A 86 -8.93 -12.73 -0.73
CA SER A 86 -9.30 -14.12 -1.01
C SER A 86 -10.45 -14.61 -0.13
N GLU A 87 -10.69 -14.01 1.04
CA GLU A 87 -11.85 -14.31 1.92
C GLU A 87 -13.14 -13.59 1.48
N TYR A 88 -13.11 -12.86 0.37
CA TYR A 88 -14.23 -12.08 -0.14
C TYR A 88 -14.54 -12.40 -1.60
N GLN A 89 -14.37 -13.67 -1.98
CA GLN A 89 -14.60 -14.16 -3.35
C GLN A 89 -16.09 -14.28 -3.68
N GLU A 90 -16.93 -14.48 -2.66
CA GLU A 90 -18.35 -14.71 -2.84
C GLU A 90 -19.19 -13.47 -2.51
N LYS A 91 -20.32 -13.29 -3.21
CA LYS A 91 -21.20 -12.12 -3.04
C LYS A 91 -21.67 -11.90 -1.60
N HIS A 92 -21.93 -12.98 -0.86
CA HIS A 92 -22.41 -12.88 0.53
C HIS A 92 -21.30 -12.46 1.51
N GLU A 93 -20.03 -12.53 1.11
CA GLU A 93 -18.88 -12.13 1.92
C GLU A 93 -18.66 -10.63 1.93
N VAL A 94 -19.19 -9.91 0.93
CA VAL A 94 -19.20 -8.44 0.90
C VAL A 94 -19.85 -7.86 2.16
N ALA A 95 -20.92 -8.50 2.65
CA ALA A 95 -21.57 -8.11 3.90
C ALA A 95 -20.66 -8.26 5.12
N LYS A 96 -19.68 -9.19 5.11
CA LYS A 96 -18.67 -9.31 6.17
C LYS A 96 -17.73 -8.10 6.21
N LEU A 97 -17.52 -7.43 5.07
CA LEU A 97 -16.59 -6.29 4.96
C LEU A 97 -17.16 -5.04 5.65
N ILE A 98 -18.39 -4.66 5.31
CA ILE A 98 -19.03 -3.40 5.78
C ILE A 98 -20.13 -3.59 6.83
N GLY A 99 -20.74 -4.78 6.87
CA GLY A 99 -21.85 -5.13 7.75
C GLY A 99 -23.07 -5.55 6.94
N ALA A 100 -23.86 -6.47 7.49
CA ALA A 100 -25.11 -6.88 6.87
C ALA A 100 -26.21 -5.80 7.06
N PRO A 101 -27.11 -5.62 6.07
CA PRO A 101 -28.21 -4.67 6.20
C PRO A 101 -29.23 -5.13 7.27
N PRO A 102 -30.11 -4.23 7.75
CA PRO A 102 -31.16 -4.58 8.71
C PRO A 102 -31.99 -5.78 8.25
N GLY A 103 -32.19 -6.76 9.14
CA GLY A 103 -32.97 -7.97 8.85
C GLY A 103 -32.16 -9.19 8.38
N TYR A 104 -30.83 -9.07 8.26
CA TYR A 104 -29.94 -10.19 7.93
C TYR A 104 -29.10 -10.63 9.14
N VAL A 105 -28.71 -11.92 9.17
CA VAL A 105 -27.82 -12.46 10.21
C VAL A 105 -26.48 -11.71 10.18
N GLY A 106 -25.99 -11.29 11.35
CA GLY A 106 -24.74 -10.51 11.47
C GLY A 106 -24.91 -8.98 11.37
N HIS A 107 -26.15 -8.48 11.23
CA HIS A 107 -26.43 -7.04 11.22
C HIS A 107 -25.93 -6.31 12.48
N GLU A 108 -26.04 -6.94 13.65
CA GLU A 108 -25.62 -6.30 14.91
C GLU A 108 -24.10 -6.19 15.09
N GLU A 109 -23.32 -6.99 14.36
CA GLU A 109 -21.88 -7.09 14.56
C GLU A 109 -21.08 -6.03 13.79
N GLY A 110 -21.65 -5.44 12.74
CA GLY A 110 -20.93 -4.56 11.82
C GLY A 110 -19.87 -5.30 11.00
N GLY A 111 -19.35 -4.64 9.97
CA GLY A 111 -18.32 -5.21 9.10
C GLY A 111 -16.94 -5.26 9.75
N GLN A 112 -16.05 -6.08 9.20
CA GLN A 112 -14.65 -6.12 9.61
C GLN A 112 -13.96 -4.76 9.38
N LEU A 113 -14.13 -4.17 8.20
CA LEU A 113 -13.52 -2.89 7.83
C LEU A 113 -14.14 -1.74 8.61
N THR A 114 -15.48 -1.68 8.67
CA THR A 114 -16.19 -0.60 9.38
C THR A 114 -15.89 -0.61 10.88
N ARG A 115 -15.86 -1.77 11.52
CA ARG A 115 -15.43 -1.86 12.94
C ARG A 115 -13.99 -1.43 13.16
N ALA A 116 -13.08 -1.82 12.27
CA ALA A 116 -11.67 -1.49 12.40
C ALA A 116 -11.43 0.02 12.23
N LEU A 117 -12.04 0.63 11.21
CA LEU A 117 -11.96 2.08 10.97
C LEU A 117 -12.71 2.89 12.03
N ALA A 118 -13.79 2.36 12.61
CA ALA A 118 -14.45 3.01 13.75
C ALA A 118 -13.55 3.10 14.99
N ARG A 119 -12.58 2.17 15.15
CA ARG A 119 -11.55 2.24 16.20
C ARG A 119 -10.39 3.15 15.83
N ARG A 120 -9.99 3.16 14.55
CA ARG A 120 -8.84 3.91 14.05
C ARG A 120 -9.11 4.44 12.63
N ALA A 121 -9.67 5.64 12.55
CA ALA A 121 -10.14 6.25 11.30
C ALA A 121 -9.02 6.73 10.35
N ASP A 122 -7.81 6.90 10.87
CA ASP A 122 -6.60 7.33 10.16
C ASP A 122 -5.60 6.17 9.95
N ALA A 123 -6.06 4.92 10.09
CA ALA A 123 -5.24 3.73 9.92
C ALA A 123 -4.70 3.57 8.48
N VAL A 124 -3.66 2.76 8.36
CA VAL A 124 -3.24 2.20 7.08
C VAL A 124 -3.97 0.88 6.87
N VAL A 125 -4.78 0.82 5.82
CA VAL A 125 -5.61 -0.34 5.48
C VAL A 125 -5.02 -1.03 4.26
N LEU A 126 -4.67 -2.31 4.41
CA LEU A 126 -4.16 -3.17 3.35
C LEU A 126 -5.26 -4.12 2.87
N PHE A 127 -5.66 -3.99 1.61
CA PHE A 127 -6.43 -4.98 0.86
C PHE A 127 -5.46 -5.84 0.07
N ASP A 128 -5.15 -7.03 0.59
CA ASP A 128 -4.16 -7.93 0.01
C ASP A 128 -4.81 -8.82 -1.05
N GLU A 129 -4.16 -8.98 -2.20
CA GLU A 129 -4.65 -9.78 -3.35
C GLU A 129 -6.03 -9.35 -3.88
N VAL A 130 -6.20 -8.05 -4.11
CA VAL A 130 -7.48 -7.45 -4.51
C VAL A 130 -8.06 -8.02 -5.82
N ASP A 131 -7.23 -8.65 -6.66
CA ASP A 131 -7.69 -9.38 -7.84
C ASP A 131 -8.52 -10.64 -7.53
N LYS A 132 -8.49 -11.12 -6.28
CA LYS A 132 -9.29 -12.27 -5.82
C LYS A 132 -10.66 -11.87 -5.28
N ALA A 133 -10.88 -10.60 -4.95
CA ALA A 133 -12.16 -10.17 -4.42
C ALA A 133 -13.28 -10.26 -5.45
N HIS A 134 -14.50 -10.49 -4.97
CA HIS A 134 -15.71 -10.33 -5.77
C HIS A 134 -15.84 -8.88 -6.30
N PRO A 135 -16.32 -8.65 -7.53
CA PRO A 135 -16.47 -7.31 -8.10
C PRO A 135 -17.27 -6.32 -7.24
N ASP A 136 -18.30 -6.79 -6.52
CA ASP A 136 -19.09 -5.97 -5.60
C ASP A 136 -18.25 -5.38 -4.45
N VAL A 137 -17.15 -6.03 -4.04
CA VAL A 137 -16.19 -5.46 -3.08
C VAL A 137 -15.53 -4.23 -3.69
N LEU A 138 -15.09 -4.31 -4.95
CA LEU A 138 -14.44 -3.20 -5.64
C LEU A 138 -15.39 -2.00 -5.76
N THR A 139 -16.68 -2.23 -6.02
CA THR A 139 -17.70 -1.18 -6.04
C THR A 139 -17.77 -0.43 -4.70
N VAL A 140 -17.74 -1.16 -3.58
CA VAL A 140 -17.71 -0.56 -2.23
C VAL A 140 -16.42 0.22 -1.99
N LEU A 141 -15.27 -0.33 -2.42
CA LEU A 141 -13.97 0.34 -2.27
C LEU A 141 -13.90 1.63 -3.10
N LEU A 142 -14.40 1.62 -4.33
CA LEU A 142 -14.46 2.81 -5.18
C LEU A 142 -15.28 3.92 -4.50
N GLN A 143 -16.46 3.59 -3.98
CA GLN A 143 -17.27 4.55 -3.24
C GLN A 143 -16.54 5.10 -2.01
N LEU A 144 -15.85 4.23 -1.27
CA LEU A 144 -15.04 4.64 -0.12
C LEU A 144 -13.91 5.61 -0.51
N PHE A 145 -13.25 5.37 -1.65
CA PHE A 145 -12.16 6.21 -2.12
C PHE A 145 -12.65 7.56 -2.64
N ASP A 146 -13.85 7.61 -3.23
CA ASP A 146 -14.46 8.83 -3.73
C ASP A 146 -15.09 9.68 -2.61
N GLU A 147 -15.77 9.06 -1.64
CA GLU A 147 -16.46 9.81 -0.58
C GLU A 147 -15.63 9.98 0.71
N GLY A 148 -14.53 9.22 0.84
CA GLY A 148 -13.69 9.20 2.04
C GLY A 148 -14.43 8.75 3.30
N ARG A 149 -15.52 8.00 3.15
CA ARG A 149 -16.40 7.55 4.24
C ARG A 149 -17.04 6.20 3.93
N LEU A 150 -17.40 5.48 4.99
CA LEU A 150 -18.18 4.25 4.92
C LEU A 150 -19.40 4.36 5.82
N THR A 151 -20.48 3.69 5.41
CA THR A 151 -21.65 3.49 6.26
C THR A 151 -21.65 2.04 6.72
N ASP A 152 -21.71 1.81 8.04
CA ASP A 152 -21.84 0.46 8.56
C ASP A 152 -23.26 -0.09 8.35
N GLY A 153 -23.45 -1.40 8.60
CA GLY A 153 -24.75 -2.05 8.47
C GLY A 153 -25.88 -1.38 9.26
N LYS A 154 -25.56 -0.62 10.33
CA LYS A 154 -26.51 0.09 11.20
C LYS A 154 -26.80 1.53 10.75
N GLY A 155 -26.22 1.97 9.64
CA GLY A 155 -26.37 3.34 9.15
C GLY A 155 -25.42 4.35 9.80
N LYS A 156 -24.43 3.90 10.59
CA LYS A 156 -23.45 4.79 11.19
C LYS A 156 -22.38 5.15 10.17
N LEU A 157 -22.18 6.44 9.96
CA LEU A 157 -21.13 6.98 9.10
C LEU A 157 -19.77 6.94 9.81
N ILE A 158 -18.73 6.53 9.08
CA ILE A 158 -17.34 6.50 9.51
C ILE A 158 -16.53 7.29 8.48
N GLU A 159 -16.06 8.47 8.88
CA GLU A 159 -15.16 9.29 8.08
C GLU A 159 -13.74 8.73 8.16
N CYS A 160 -13.14 8.47 7.01
CA CYS A 160 -11.81 7.88 6.87
C CYS A 160 -10.96 8.59 5.81
N LYS A 161 -11.24 9.88 5.54
CA LYS A 161 -10.45 10.76 4.67
C LYS A 161 -8.97 10.80 5.05
N ASN A 162 -8.64 10.63 6.33
CA ASN A 162 -7.27 10.60 6.83
C ASN A 162 -6.59 9.23 6.75
N ALA A 163 -7.32 8.18 6.41
CA ALA A 163 -6.75 6.86 6.20
C ALA A 163 -5.82 6.83 4.97
N ILE A 164 -4.99 5.78 4.93
CA ILE A 164 -4.21 5.41 3.76
C ILE A 164 -4.64 4.00 3.36
N PHE A 165 -5.18 3.86 2.16
CA PHE A 165 -5.57 2.58 1.59
C PHE A 165 -4.47 2.07 0.67
N VAL A 166 -4.09 0.82 0.86
CA VAL A 166 -3.11 0.11 0.03
C VAL A 166 -3.79 -1.13 -0.51
N MET A 167 -3.84 -1.27 -1.82
CA MET A 167 -4.24 -2.50 -2.49
C MET A 167 -2.99 -3.20 -3.01
N THR A 168 -2.94 -4.52 -2.93
CA THR A 168 -1.92 -5.31 -3.63
C THR A 168 -2.59 -6.18 -4.68
N SER A 169 -1.91 -6.40 -5.79
CA SER A 169 -2.29 -7.43 -6.73
C SER A 169 -1.06 -8.11 -7.30
N ASN A 170 -1.21 -9.40 -7.58
CA ASN A 170 -0.23 -10.18 -8.33
C ASN A 170 -0.52 -10.17 -9.84
N LEU A 171 -1.55 -9.42 -10.28
CA LEU A 171 -1.79 -9.17 -11.69
C LEU A 171 -0.55 -8.51 -12.31
N ALA A 172 -0.19 -8.95 -13.51
CA ALA A 172 1.05 -8.60 -14.20
C ALA A 172 2.35 -9.16 -13.61
N ALA A 173 2.31 -10.12 -12.67
CA ALA A 173 3.52 -10.69 -12.10
C ALA A 173 4.44 -11.33 -13.17
N ASP A 174 3.86 -12.01 -14.16
CA ASP A 174 4.62 -12.67 -15.23
C ASP A 174 5.24 -11.65 -16.19
N GLU A 175 4.48 -10.65 -16.61
CA GLU A 175 4.96 -9.57 -17.47
C GLU A 175 6.04 -8.74 -16.76
N ILE A 176 5.84 -8.42 -15.48
CA ILE A 176 6.82 -7.70 -14.65
C ILE A 176 8.08 -8.56 -14.45
N ALA A 177 7.94 -9.86 -14.21
CA ALA A 177 9.07 -10.76 -14.05
C ALA A 177 9.88 -10.90 -15.35
N GLN A 178 9.20 -11.05 -16.49
CA GLN A 178 9.83 -11.12 -17.81
C GLN A 178 10.56 -9.81 -18.14
N TYR A 179 9.93 -8.66 -17.90
CA TYR A 179 10.57 -7.37 -18.10
C TYR A 179 11.78 -7.18 -17.17
N GLY A 180 11.67 -7.61 -15.90
CA GLY A 180 12.79 -7.60 -14.96
C GLY A 180 13.97 -8.47 -15.42
N LEU A 181 13.71 -9.65 -15.99
CA LEU A 181 14.75 -10.50 -16.60
C LEU A 181 15.40 -9.84 -17.80
N GLN A 182 14.62 -9.17 -18.65
CA GLN A 182 15.15 -8.44 -19.80
C GLN A 182 16.09 -7.30 -19.35
N LEU A 183 15.67 -6.48 -18.39
CA LEU A 183 16.50 -5.39 -17.85
C LEU A 183 17.82 -5.91 -17.26
N ARG A 184 17.80 -7.05 -16.57
CA ARG A 184 19.04 -7.68 -16.04
C ARG A 184 19.97 -8.10 -17.16
N ARG A 185 19.46 -8.77 -18.20
CA ARG A 185 20.25 -9.17 -19.37
C ARG A 185 20.86 -7.96 -20.08
N GLU A 186 20.10 -6.88 -20.25
CA GLU A 186 20.60 -5.65 -20.85
C GLU A 186 21.69 -4.98 -20.00
N ALA A 187 21.52 -4.96 -18.67
CA ALA A 187 22.51 -4.42 -17.75
C ALA A 187 23.82 -5.24 -17.78
N GLU A 188 23.72 -6.56 -17.78
CA GLU A 188 24.87 -7.49 -17.91
C GLU A 188 25.59 -7.32 -19.24
N ALA A 189 24.86 -7.23 -20.35
CA ALA A 189 25.44 -6.99 -21.68
C ALA A 189 26.19 -5.65 -21.74
N ARG A 190 25.61 -4.58 -21.20
CA ARG A 190 26.26 -3.26 -21.11
C ARG A 190 27.51 -3.31 -20.22
N ALA A 191 27.47 -4.03 -19.10
CA ALA A 191 28.63 -4.20 -18.22
C ALA A 191 29.76 -4.98 -18.92
N ALA A 192 29.44 -6.08 -19.60
CA ALA A 192 30.40 -6.88 -20.36
C ALA A 192 31.05 -6.09 -21.51
N GLN A 193 30.25 -5.26 -22.20
CA GLN A 193 30.76 -4.38 -23.26
C GLN A 193 31.72 -3.31 -22.72
N ARG A 194 31.44 -2.74 -21.54
CA ARG A 194 32.37 -1.81 -20.86
C ARG A 194 33.68 -2.47 -20.48
N VAL A 195 33.65 -3.72 -19.99
CA VAL A 195 34.86 -4.48 -19.66
C VAL A 195 35.69 -4.77 -20.91
N ARG A 196 35.05 -5.12 -22.05
CA ARG A 196 35.74 -5.33 -23.33
C ARG A 196 36.35 -4.07 -23.94
N MET A 197 35.76 -2.90 -23.67
CA MET A 197 36.25 -1.62 -24.19
C MET A 197 37.19 -0.88 -23.23
N ALA A 198 37.50 -1.46 -22.07
CA ALA A 198 38.49 -0.89 -21.17
C ALA A 198 39.87 -0.98 -21.84
N PRO A 199 40.60 0.15 -22.00
CA PRO A 199 41.91 0.13 -22.63
C PRO A 199 42.85 -0.74 -21.80
N THR A 200 43.53 -1.69 -22.45
CA THR A 200 44.63 -2.43 -21.85
C THR A 200 45.69 -1.42 -21.47
N VAL A 201 45.82 -1.12 -20.17
CA VAL A 201 46.94 -0.33 -19.67
C VAL A 201 48.18 -1.20 -19.81
N THR A 202 48.88 -1.07 -20.94
CA THR A 202 50.20 -1.66 -21.12
C THR A 202 51.13 -0.94 -20.16
N VAL A 203 51.42 -1.58 -19.02
CA VAL A 203 52.45 -1.11 -18.10
C VAL A 203 53.78 -1.36 -18.78
N GLU A 204 54.31 -0.34 -19.47
CA GLU A 204 55.71 -0.34 -19.90
C GLU A 204 56.59 -0.36 -18.64
N GLN A 205 57.20 -1.51 -18.38
CA GLN A 205 58.25 -1.66 -17.38
C GLN A 205 59.49 -0.90 -17.87
N ARG A 206 59.89 0.12 -17.10
CA ARG A 206 61.20 0.77 -17.20
C ARG A 206 62.23 0.04 -16.35
#